data_AF-A0A7S2M2X1-F1
#
_entry.id   AF-A0A7S2M2X1-F1
#
_cell.length_a   1.000
_cell.length_b   1.000
_cell.length_c   1.000
_cell.angle_alpha   90.00
_cell.angle_beta   90.00
_cell.angle_gamma   90.00
#
_symmetry.space_group_name_H-M   'P 1'
#
loop_
_entity.id
_entity.type
_entity.pdbx_description
1 polymer ?
#
loop_
_entity_poly.entity_id
_entity_poly.type
_entity_poly.pdbx_seq_one_letter_code
_entity_poly.pdbx_strand_id
1 'polypeptide(L)'
;CDWSSDVYIVNSEEEVLEVTDSGFGDTWVLQELISGSTEYSVSLLVEGGRILDAICTEYTYDGKEYVWPHVDELSRSSHSNIPNHHLETMAGFLAEYSGICNFNYKVRPTGAICVFEINTRVGADLACDVPRRRARELFRRLDRLSSQGKLQKRKAKH
;
A
#
# COMPACT_ATOMS: atom_id res chain seq x y z
N CYS A 1 11.82 -14.02 -11.85
CA CYS A 1 11.88 -13.22 -10.61
C CYS A 1 10.97 -13.91 -9.61
N ASP A 2 11.57 -14.50 -8.59
CA ASP A 2 10.84 -15.12 -7.49
C ASP A 2 10.51 -13.99 -6.52
N TRP A 3 9.30 -13.46 -6.56
CA TRP A 3 8.91 -12.28 -5.78
C TRP A 3 8.49 -12.63 -4.34
N SER A 4 8.47 -13.92 -4.00
CA SER A 4 7.94 -14.48 -2.76
C SER A 4 8.85 -15.54 -2.12
N SER A 5 10.13 -15.58 -2.48
CA SER A 5 11.06 -16.67 -2.08
C SER A 5 11.19 -16.90 -0.57
N ASP A 6 10.76 -15.93 0.25
CA ASP A 6 10.90 -15.95 1.70
C ASP A 6 9.59 -15.53 2.42
N VAL A 7 8.44 -15.91 1.88
CA VAL A 7 7.13 -15.67 2.52
C VAL A 7 6.35 -16.97 2.63
N TYR A 8 5.95 -17.31 3.85
CA TYR A 8 5.30 -18.58 4.18
C TYR A 8 4.01 -18.33 4.96
N ILE A 9 2.97 -19.12 4.67
CA ILE A 9 1.80 -19.23 5.53
C ILE A 9 2.07 -20.37 6.50
N VAL A 10 1.99 -20.07 7.79
CA VAL A 10 2.20 -21.01 8.89
C VAL A 10 0.96 -21.03 9.78
N ASN A 11 0.54 -22.22 10.21
CA ASN A 11 -0.67 -22.47 10.99
C ASN A 11 -0.35 -23.07 12.37
N SER A 12 0.92 -23.34 12.66
CA SER A 12 1.36 -23.85 13.94
C SER A 12 2.78 -23.39 14.30
N GLU A 13 3.14 -23.57 15.57
CA GLU A 13 4.50 -23.29 16.06
C GLU A 13 5.52 -24.22 15.41
N GLU A 14 5.16 -25.47 15.15
CA GLU A 14 6.01 -26.44 14.46
C GLU A 14 6.36 -25.96 13.04
N GLU A 15 5.37 -25.48 12.27
CA GLU A 15 5.62 -24.94 10.92
C GLU A 15 6.51 -23.69 10.95
N VAL A 16 6.41 -22.85 11.99
CA VAL A 16 7.33 -21.72 12.19
C VAL A 16 8.77 -22.22 12.38
N LEU A 17 8.98 -23.25 13.21
CA LEU A 17 10.30 -23.79 13.49
C LEU A 17 10.92 -24.48 12.26
N GLU A 18 10.09 -25.12 11.42
CA GLU A 18 10.53 -25.70 10.15
C GLU A 18 11.03 -24.63 9.15
N VAL A 19 10.36 -23.46 9.09
CA VAL A 19 10.74 -22.37 8.18
C VAL A 19 11.95 -21.59 8.69
N THR A 20 12.01 -21.33 9.99
CA THR A 20 12.99 -20.40 10.57
C THR A 20 14.29 -21.07 11.03
N ASP A 21 14.37 -22.40 10.99
CA ASP A 21 15.56 -23.23 11.25
C ASP A 21 16.19 -23.04 12.65
N SER A 22 15.55 -22.28 13.56
CA SER A 22 15.82 -22.14 15.02
C SER A 22 15.09 -20.94 15.70
N GLY A 23 14.16 -20.26 15.01
CA GLY A 23 13.36 -19.14 15.54
C GLY A 23 13.49 -17.86 14.72
N PHE A 24 12.72 -16.81 15.06
CA PHE A 24 12.57 -15.62 14.20
C PHE A 24 13.85 -14.80 13.96
N GLY A 25 14.78 -14.76 14.92
CA GLY A 25 16.00 -13.95 14.81
C GLY A 25 15.71 -12.47 14.52
N ASP A 26 16.52 -11.86 13.66
CA ASP A 26 16.36 -10.50 13.12
C ASP A 26 15.98 -10.48 11.63
N THR A 27 15.81 -11.66 11.03
CA THR A 27 15.52 -11.83 9.60
C THR A 27 14.05 -12.09 9.30
N TRP A 28 13.29 -12.58 10.29
CA TRP A 28 11.88 -12.92 10.12
C TRP A 28 10.96 -11.97 10.89
N VAL A 29 9.82 -11.67 10.27
CA VAL A 29 8.68 -11.04 10.93
C VAL A 29 7.51 -12.00 10.87
N LEU A 30 6.92 -12.31 12.02
CA LEU A 30 5.62 -12.99 12.06
C LEU A 30 4.52 -11.95 12.02
N GLN A 31 3.63 -12.08 11.04
CA GLN A 31 2.46 -11.23 10.90
C GLN A 31 1.19 -12.08 10.96
N GLU A 32 0.11 -11.50 11.49
CA GLU A 32 -1.22 -12.14 11.43
C GLU A 32 -1.62 -12.43 9.98
N LEU A 33 -2.05 -13.67 9.72
CA LEU A 33 -2.66 -14.06 8.45
C LEU A 33 -4.06 -13.45 8.34
N ILE A 34 -4.26 -12.51 7.41
CA ILE A 34 -5.57 -11.91 7.16
C ILE A 34 -6.26 -12.62 5.98
N SER A 35 -7.21 -13.48 6.32
CA SER A 35 -8.02 -14.23 5.36
C SER A 35 -9.00 -13.31 4.61
N GLY A 36 -9.13 -13.51 3.31
CA GLY A 36 -10.02 -12.76 2.44
C GLY A 36 -9.53 -12.74 1.00
N SER A 37 -10.47 -12.79 0.05
CA SER A 37 -10.16 -12.81 -1.39
C SER A 37 -9.94 -11.43 -2.00
N THR A 38 -10.24 -10.35 -1.27
CA THR A 38 -10.17 -8.98 -1.79
C THR A 38 -9.06 -8.20 -1.12
N GLU A 39 -8.14 -7.67 -1.92
CA GLU A 39 -7.06 -6.78 -1.48
C GLU A 39 -7.24 -5.37 -2.06
N TYR A 40 -6.78 -4.40 -1.29
CA TYR A 40 -6.84 -2.99 -1.63
C TYR A 40 -5.42 -2.44 -1.68
N SER A 41 -5.14 -1.66 -2.73
CA SER A 41 -3.91 -0.91 -2.91
C SER A 41 -4.27 0.56 -3.07
N VAL A 42 -3.97 1.38 -2.05
CA VAL A 42 -4.28 2.81 -2.07
C VAL A 42 -3.00 3.62 -2.26
N SER A 43 -2.89 4.24 -3.43
CA SER A 43 -1.84 5.20 -3.75
C SER A 43 -2.26 6.62 -3.34
N LEU A 44 -1.42 7.26 -2.53
CA LEU A 44 -1.62 8.57 -1.93
C LEU A 44 -0.59 9.57 -2.43
N LEU A 45 -1.01 10.83 -2.60
CA LEU A 45 -0.12 11.99 -2.67
C LEU A 45 -0.22 12.74 -1.34
N VAL A 46 0.92 12.96 -0.69
CA VAL A 46 0.99 13.50 0.68
C VAL A 46 1.92 14.71 0.73
N GLU A 47 1.57 15.71 1.54
CA GLU A 47 2.43 16.86 1.85
C GLU A 47 2.35 17.18 3.34
N GLY A 48 3.48 17.07 4.05
CA GLY A 48 3.58 17.30 5.48
C GLY A 48 2.58 16.46 6.30
N GLY A 49 2.34 15.23 5.88
CA GLY A 49 1.35 14.31 6.46
C GLY A 49 -0.10 14.55 6.07
N ARG A 50 -0.40 15.59 5.28
CA ARG A 50 -1.73 15.81 4.74
C ARG A 50 -1.91 15.06 3.43
N ILE A 51 -2.93 14.21 3.35
CA ILE A 51 -3.34 13.53 2.11
C ILE A 51 -3.97 14.56 1.17
N LEU A 52 -3.40 14.70 -0.03
CA LEU A 52 -3.80 15.66 -1.07
C LEU A 52 -4.60 15.01 -2.20
N ASP A 53 -4.32 13.73 -2.44
CA ASP A 53 -4.96 12.94 -3.46
C ASP A 53 -4.85 11.46 -3.12
N ALA A 54 -5.84 10.68 -3.54
CA ALA A 54 -5.89 9.24 -3.29
C ALA A 54 -6.58 8.49 -4.44
N ILE A 55 -6.09 7.29 -4.73
CA ILE A 55 -6.71 6.36 -5.66
C ILE A 55 -6.52 4.94 -5.15
N CYS A 56 -7.61 4.19 -5.06
CA CYS A 56 -7.61 2.79 -4.70
C CYS A 56 -7.63 1.94 -5.97
N THR A 57 -6.89 0.84 -5.98
CA THR A 57 -7.12 -0.32 -6.83
C THR A 57 -7.52 -1.49 -5.94
N GLU A 58 -8.69 -2.05 -6.21
CA GLU A 58 -9.22 -3.24 -5.58
C GLU A 58 -8.93 -4.44 -6.49
N TYR A 59 -8.37 -5.51 -5.91
CA TYR A 59 -8.09 -6.79 -6.55
C TYR A 59 -8.93 -7.86 -5.87
N THR A 60 -9.58 -8.72 -6.66
CA THR A 60 -10.22 -9.93 -6.16
C THR A 60 -9.50 -11.14 -6.72
N TYR A 61 -9.19 -12.09 -5.84
CA TYR A 61 -8.46 -13.30 -6.13
C TYR A 61 -9.31 -14.55 -5.90
N ASP A 62 -8.89 -15.69 -6.44
CA ASP A 62 -9.61 -16.97 -6.32
C ASP A 62 -9.35 -17.71 -4.99
N GLY A 63 -8.31 -17.30 -4.25
CA GLY A 63 -7.98 -17.77 -2.92
C GLY A 63 -8.31 -16.76 -1.81
N LYS A 64 -8.52 -17.25 -0.58
CA LYS A 64 -8.66 -16.38 0.62
C LYS A 64 -7.35 -16.21 1.38
N GLU A 65 -6.49 -17.21 1.32
CA GLU A 65 -5.19 -17.29 1.98
C GLU A 65 -4.21 -17.72 0.90
N TYR A 66 -3.21 -16.88 0.65
CA TYR A 66 -2.26 -17.08 -0.44
C TYR A 66 -1.04 -16.19 -0.23
N VAL A 67 0.01 -16.50 -0.98
CA VAL A 67 1.20 -15.65 -1.16
C VAL A 67 1.25 -15.29 -2.64
N TRP A 68 1.20 -14.00 -2.97
CA TRP A 68 1.33 -13.54 -4.36
C TRP A 68 2.74 -13.90 -4.89
N PRO A 69 2.91 -14.40 -6.13
CA PRO A 69 1.92 -14.49 -7.22
C PRO A 69 1.22 -15.85 -7.34
N HIS A 70 1.20 -16.69 -6.30
CA HIS A 70 0.63 -18.04 -6.34
C HIS A 70 -0.90 -18.06 -6.13
N VAL A 71 -1.61 -17.13 -6.76
CA VAL A 71 -3.08 -16.98 -6.72
C VAL A 71 -3.56 -16.34 -8.02
N ASP A 72 -4.75 -16.70 -8.48
CA ASP A 72 -5.31 -16.12 -9.71
C ASP A 72 -6.11 -14.85 -9.42
N GLU A 73 -5.82 -13.77 -10.16
CA GLU A 73 -6.62 -12.54 -10.14
C GLU A 73 -7.91 -12.74 -10.93
N LEU A 74 -9.06 -12.66 -10.25
CA LEU A 74 -10.39 -12.77 -10.85
C LEU A 74 -10.89 -11.45 -11.41
N SER A 75 -10.62 -10.34 -10.70
CA SER A 75 -11.03 -9.01 -11.15
C SER A 75 -10.20 -7.91 -10.53
N ARG A 76 -10.22 -6.74 -11.18
CA ARG A 76 -9.53 -5.53 -10.75
C ARG A 76 -10.32 -4.29 -11.11
N SER A 77 -10.39 -3.33 -10.19
CA SER A 77 -11.00 -2.02 -10.47
C SER A 77 -10.33 -0.90 -9.67
N SER A 78 -10.28 0.31 -10.25
CA SER A 78 -9.74 1.47 -9.54
C SER A 78 -10.83 2.51 -9.29
N HIS A 79 -10.86 3.08 -8.09
CA HIS A 79 -11.85 4.07 -7.67
C HIS A 79 -11.28 5.06 -6.64
N SER A 80 -11.85 6.26 -6.60
CA SER A 80 -11.50 7.29 -5.61
C SER A 80 -12.41 7.30 -4.38
N ASN A 81 -13.42 6.42 -4.34
CA ASN A 81 -14.30 6.27 -3.18
C ASN A 81 -13.62 5.40 -2.12
N ILE A 82 -12.76 6.01 -1.30
CA ILE A 82 -12.08 5.34 -0.19
C ILE A 82 -12.80 5.76 1.10
N PRO A 83 -13.19 4.82 1.98
CA PRO A 83 -13.82 5.17 3.25
C PRO A 83 -12.95 6.12 4.08
N ASN A 84 -13.57 7.15 4.67
CA ASN A 84 -12.83 8.18 5.43
C ASN A 84 -12.03 7.59 6.59
N HIS A 85 -12.58 6.60 7.31
CA HIS A 85 -11.88 5.97 8.43
C HIS A 85 -10.64 5.17 7.97
N HIS A 86 -10.60 4.72 6.71
CA HIS A 86 -9.39 4.14 6.11
C HIS A 86 -8.32 5.24 5.91
N LEU A 87 -8.71 6.38 5.33
CA LEU A 87 -7.81 7.51 5.12
C LEU A 87 -7.28 8.10 6.43
N GLU A 88 -8.11 8.17 7.47
CA GLU A 88 -7.71 8.60 8.82
C GLU A 88 -6.67 7.65 9.42
N THR A 89 -6.88 6.34 9.28
CA THR A 89 -5.92 5.33 9.72
C THR A 89 -4.59 5.48 8.98
N MET A 90 -4.63 5.64 7.65
CA MET A 90 -3.43 5.86 6.82
C MET A 90 -2.71 7.16 7.20
N ALA A 91 -3.44 8.25 7.44
CA ALA A 91 -2.87 9.53 7.84
C ALA A 91 -2.06 9.44 9.15
N GLY A 92 -2.44 8.54 10.07
CA GLY A 92 -1.69 8.27 11.29
C GLY A 92 -0.25 7.80 11.08
N PHE A 93 0.05 7.16 9.94
CA PHE A 93 1.40 6.70 9.58
C PHE A 93 2.23 7.76 8.86
N LEU A 94 1.61 8.87 8.44
CA LEU A 94 2.18 9.79 7.47
C LEU A 94 2.70 11.08 8.10
N ALA A 95 2.85 11.13 9.43
CA ALA A 95 3.36 12.31 10.13
C ALA A 95 4.63 12.85 9.45
N GLU A 96 4.60 14.12 9.06
CA GLU A 96 5.68 14.84 8.39
C GLU A 96 6.08 14.30 6.99
N TYR A 97 5.46 13.22 6.51
CA TYR A 97 5.77 12.63 5.22
C TYR A 97 5.33 13.54 4.07
N SER A 98 6.16 13.62 3.03
CA SER A 98 5.83 14.32 1.78
C SER A 98 6.29 13.49 0.59
N GLY A 99 5.38 13.20 -0.34
CA GLY A 99 5.68 12.36 -1.50
C GLY A 99 4.50 11.48 -1.89
N ILE A 100 4.79 10.46 -2.68
CA ILE A 100 3.84 9.40 -3.00
C ILE A 100 4.07 8.24 -2.04
N CYS A 101 3.00 7.68 -1.48
CA CYS A 101 3.06 6.43 -0.76
C CYS A 101 1.90 5.53 -1.16
N ASN A 102 2.08 4.22 -1.00
CA ASN A 102 1.06 3.22 -1.29
C ASN A 102 0.85 2.33 -0.07
N PHE A 103 -0.41 2.00 0.22
CA PHE A 103 -0.81 1.07 1.29
C PHE A 103 -1.47 -0.16 0.68
N ASN A 104 -0.93 -1.35 0.98
CA ASN A 104 -1.57 -2.62 0.67
C ASN A 104 -2.24 -3.20 1.91
N TYR A 105 -3.53 -3.52 1.81
CA TYR A 105 -4.32 -3.95 2.95
C TYR A 105 -5.53 -4.82 2.56
N LYS A 106 -6.04 -5.58 3.53
CA LYS A 106 -7.39 -6.18 3.51
C LYS A 106 -8.30 -5.49 4.53
N VAL A 107 -9.59 -5.73 4.41
CA VAL A 107 -10.63 -5.17 5.29
C VAL A 107 -11.31 -6.29 6.05
N ARG A 108 -11.37 -6.18 7.39
CA ARG A 108 -12.11 -7.12 8.24
C ARG A 108 -13.62 -6.95 8.06
N PRO A 109 -14.44 -7.93 8.48
CA PRO A 109 -15.91 -7.78 8.52
C PRO A 109 -16.39 -6.57 9.33
N THR A 110 -15.61 -6.13 10.31
CA THR A 110 -15.89 -4.92 11.11
C THR A 110 -15.62 -3.61 10.35
N GLY A 111 -15.02 -3.66 9.17
CA GLY A 111 -14.62 -2.50 8.37
C GLY A 111 -13.22 -1.96 8.69
N ALA A 112 -12.53 -2.52 9.69
CA ALA A 112 -11.16 -2.16 10.05
C ALA A 112 -10.17 -2.64 8.98
N ILE A 113 -9.18 -1.80 8.63
CA ILE A 113 -8.11 -2.19 7.71
C ILE A 113 -7.01 -2.96 8.42
N CYS A 114 -6.39 -3.88 7.70
CA CYS A 114 -5.17 -4.57 8.11
C CYS A 114 -4.11 -4.31 7.04
N VAL A 115 -3.20 -3.39 7.33
CA VAL A 115 -2.11 -3.00 6.43
C VAL A 115 -1.00 -4.03 6.53
N PHE A 116 -0.54 -4.52 5.38
CA PHE A 116 0.58 -5.48 5.29
C PHE A 116 1.85 -4.80 4.84
N GLU A 117 1.74 -3.81 3.95
CA GLU A 117 2.88 -3.11 3.38
C GLU A 117 2.56 -1.63 3.17
N ILE A 118 3.56 -0.79 3.43
CA ILE A 118 3.56 0.63 3.09
C ILE A 118 4.78 0.91 2.22
N ASN A 119 4.57 1.33 0.99
CA ASN A 119 5.63 1.63 0.03
C ASN A 119 5.77 3.14 -0.16
N THR A 120 6.93 3.72 0.18
CA THR A 120 7.23 5.16 0.00
C THR A 120 7.72 5.50 -1.42
N ARG A 121 7.06 4.93 -2.43
CA ARG A 121 7.42 5.05 -3.85
C ARG A 121 6.18 4.96 -4.73
N VAL A 122 6.36 5.25 -6.03
CA VAL A 122 5.34 4.92 -7.04
C VAL A 122 5.25 3.40 -7.16
N GLY A 123 4.09 2.86 -6.80
CA GLY A 123 3.77 1.44 -6.95
C GLY A 123 3.37 1.07 -8.38
N ALA A 124 3.40 -0.23 -8.68
CA ALA A 124 2.93 -0.75 -9.96
C ALA A 124 1.42 -0.50 -10.13
N ASP A 125 0.65 -0.52 -9.04
CA ASP A 125 -0.78 -0.17 -9.04
C ASP A 125 -1.04 1.21 -9.67
N LEU A 126 -0.28 2.23 -9.27
CA LEU A 126 -0.45 3.59 -9.80
C LEU A 126 0.10 3.73 -11.22
N ALA A 127 1.20 3.05 -11.53
CA ALA A 127 1.88 3.16 -12.82
C ALA A 127 1.19 2.37 -13.95
N CYS A 128 0.60 1.21 -13.61
CA CYS A 128 0.14 0.21 -14.56
C CYS A 128 -1.38 -0.03 -14.50
N ASP A 129 -1.98 0.00 -13.31
CA ASP A 129 -3.36 -0.47 -13.11
C ASP A 129 -4.38 0.66 -13.10
N VAL A 130 -4.04 1.76 -12.43
CA VAL A 130 -4.88 2.95 -12.39
C VAL A 130 -5.07 3.51 -13.81
N PRO A 131 -6.30 3.90 -14.21
CA PRO A 131 -6.54 4.51 -15.51
C PRO A 131 -5.56 5.65 -15.79
N ARG A 132 -4.86 5.59 -16.93
CA ARG A 132 -3.77 6.53 -17.29
C ARG A 132 -4.12 8.00 -17.10
N ARG A 133 -5.37 8.39 -17.37
CA ARG A 133 -5.86 9.77 -17.17
C ARG A 133 -5.81 10.17 -15.69
N ARG A 134 -6.21 9.27 -14.80
CA ARG A 134 -6.23 9.49 -13.35
C ARG A 134 -4.84 9.53 -12.75
N ALA A 135 -3.96 8.58 -13.13
CA ALA A 135 -2.56 8.60 -12.73
C ALA A 135 -1.85 9.90 -13.16
N ARG A 136 -2.09 10.34 -14.41
CA ARG A 136 -1.57 11.61 -14.92
C ARG A 136 -2.03 12.82 -14.09
N GLU A 137 -3.27 12.84 -13.62
CA GLU A 137 -3.76 13.92 -12.76
C GLU A 137 -2.99 13.98 -11.45
N LEU A 138 -2.75 12.83 -10.81
CA LEU A 138 -2.00 12.73 -9.56
C LEU A 138 -0.55 13.23 -9.76
N PHE A 139 0.13 12.79 -10.82
CA PHE A 139 1.48 13.27 -11.13
C PHE A 139 1.53 14.77 -11.43
N ARG A 140 0.52 15.32 -12.12
CA ARG A 140 0.42 16.78 -12.33
C ARG A 140 0.27 17.55 -11.01
N ARG A 141 -0.39 16.97 -10.00
CA ARG A 141 -0.47 17.59 -8.66
C ARG A 141 0.90 17.57 -7.98
N LEU A 142 1.63 16.45 -8.05
CA LEU A 142 3.01 16.35 -7.54
C LEU A 142 3.95 17.40 -8.16
N ASP A 143 3.88 17.61 -9.48
CA ASP A 143 4.69 18.61 -10.20
C ASP A 143 4.43 20.04 -9.70
N ARG A 144 3.17 20.35 -9.36
CA ARG A 144 2.77 21.67 -8.84
C ARG A 144 3.37 21.93 -7.46
N LEU A 145 3.38 20.95 -6.57
CA LEU A 145 3.99 21.08 -5.23
C LEU A 145 5.49 21.38 -5.34
N SER A 146 6.18 20.63 -6.21
CA SER A 146 7.61 20.83 -6.48
C SER A 146 7.90 22.24 -7.03
N SER A 147 7.02 22.77 -7.86
CA SER A 147 7.15 24.10 -8.46
C SER A 147 6.89 25.22 -7.44
N GLN A 148 5.88 25.06 -6.58
CA GLN A 148 5.55 26.02 -5.52
C GLN A 148 6.65 26.10 -4.45
N GLY A 149 7.20 24.96 -4.02
CA GLY A 149 8.32 24.94 -3.08
C GLY A 149 9.57 25.63 -3.61
N LYS A 150 9.86 25.52 -4.92
CA LYS A 150 10.96 26.25 -5.58
C LYS A 150 10.73 27.77 -5.59
N LEU A 151 9.50 28.23 -5.83
CA LEU A 151 9.18 29.67 -5.77
C LEU A 151 9.30 30.23 -4.36
N GLN A 152 8.82 29.52 -3.33
CA GLN A 152 8.90 29.97 -1.94
C GLN A 152 10.36 30.05 -1.45
N LYS A 153 11.19 29.05 -1.75
CA LYS A 153 12.64 29.08 -1.41
C LYS A 153 13.41 30.23 -2.08
N ARG A 154 12.98 30.66 -3.28
CA ARG A 154 13.57 31.84 -3.95
C ARG A 154 13.17 33.15 -3.28
N LYS A 155 11.92 33.27 -2.80
CA LYS A 155 11.45 34.47 -2.10
C LYS A 155 12.07 34.63 -0.71
N ALA A 156 12.37 33.54 0.00
CA ALA A 156 12.99 33.58 1.33
C ALA A 156 14.50 33.90 1.33
N LYS A 157 15.14 33.98 0.14
CA LYS A 157 16.57 34.31 -0.03
C LYS A 157 16.82 35.77 -0.44
N HIS A 158 15.76 36.58 -0.50
CA HIS A 158 15.78 38.03 -0.74
C HIS A 158 15.09 38.73 0.42
#